data_AF-C7Q8Q9-F1
#
_entry.id   AF-C7Q8Q9-F1
#
_cell.length_a   1.000
_cell.length_b   1.000
_cell.length_c   1.000
_cell.angle_alpha   90.00
_cell.angle_beta   90.00
_cell.angle_gamma   90.00
#
_symmetry.space_group_name_H-M   'P 1'
#
loop_
_entity.id
_entity.type
_entity.pdbx_description
1 polymer ?
#
loop_
_entity_poly.entity_id
_entity_poly.type
_entity_poly.pdbx_seq_one_letter_code
_entity_poly.pdbx_strand_id
1 'polypeptide(L)'
;MEPTRVEVAYCEGWDAAAHAAFRPLKEQTARERHNAGRRYAALLSIDAEPRALIQADTGAGYVGVFSFDLAGRRSLKFSYRDLGDHLMLRELKAWRHLDDDEPEFGADLRITFRFWPDEPVRATLDDARRGQFTSYVKLPAPLHRIPLLEFGRWPVDGWLLGAFEPLEFVTAPDPEREAEGPFWAPWSAPEGARPTALEALFVPGTRIRNGQGDVYEVQEPGAVGRLRLGTGRIVAADPATVELLGEQAAAPYTVTLTPGEYAVETARVRAVGRQTDVVAAARVRVSDEPVATWELALRPGQDERLLGASEFFGFVVDSGTAAFMDASAVSALAAYQDADDVEAAEATIPGDGVSELLTFPSGKGDGSYPVWIGRDAVGSVTCLVADMRLLGRGVEAETPSARQVPGIAQLEVREVEGVEAFSPFAPFSSQAILEFFNDTADAQAEFWARRMGR
;
A
#
# COMPACT_ATOMS: atom_id res chain seq x y z
N MET A 1 6.18 32.08 -29.07
CA MET A 1 4.87 32.10 -28.39
C MET A 1 5.14 32.62 -26.99
N GLU A 2 4.34 33.54 -26.48
CA GLU A 2 4.47 33.94 -25.07
C GLU A 2 4.14 32.72 -24.18
N PRO A 3 4.85 32.53 -23.06
CA PRO A 3 4.57 31.41 -22.16
C PRO A 3 3.16 31.55 -21.57
N THR A 4 2.49 30.43 -21.34
CA THR A 4 1.24 30.45 -20.57
C THR A 4 1.58 30.64 -19.10
N ARG A 5 1.12 31.75 -18.52
CA ARG A 5 1.32 32.05 -17.11
C ARG A 5 0.41 31.20 -16.24
N VAL A 6 1.02 30.46 -15.31
CA VAL A 6 0.33 29.62 -14.33
C VAL A 6 0.57 30.20 -12.95
N GLU A 7 -0.50 30.63 -12.28
CA GLU A 7 -0.43 31.15 -10.92
C GLU A 7 -0.41 30.01 -9.90
N VAL A 8 0.46 30.11 -8.90
CA VAL A 8 0.67 29.09 -7.87
C VAL A 8 0.30 29.65 -6.51
N ALA A 9 -0.81 29.19 -5.93
CA ALA A 9 -1.21 29.51 -4.57
C ALA A 9 -0.95 28.32 -3.65
N TYR A 10 -0.46 28.56 -2.43
CA TYR A 10 -0.16 27.50 -1.47
C TYR A 10 -1.24 27.40 -0.40
N CYS A 11 -1.51 26.20 0.08
CA CYS A 11 -2.59 25.94 1.04
C CYS A 11 -2.41 24.62 1.79
N GLU A 12 -3.32 24.34 2.72
CA GLU A 12 -3.38 23.05 3.42
C GLU A 12 -4.15 21.98 2.63
N GLY A 13 -4.99 22.39 1.68
CA GLY A 13 -5.68 21.48 0.77
C GLY A 13 -6.73 22.16 -0.12
N TRP A 14 -7.78 21.42 -0.45
CA TRP A 14 -8.86 21.87 -1.32
C TRP A 14 -10.20 21.82 -0.59
N ASP A 15 -10.96 22.90 -0.70
CA ASP A 15 -12.35 22.98 -0.27
C ASP A 15 -13.25 22.70 -1.47
N ALA A 16 -13.78 21.49 -1.54
CA ALA A 16 -14.65 21.04 -2.63
C ALA A 16 -16.02 21.72 -2.62
N ALA A 17 -16.46 22.33 -1.52
CA ALA A 17 -17.73 23.07 -1.49
C ALA A 17 -17.54 24.52 -1.97
N ALA A 18 -16.40 25.13 -1.63
CA ALA A 18 -16.08 26.50 -2.02
C ALA A 18 -15.36 26.60 -3.37
N HIS A 19 -14.93 25.47 -3.95
CA HIS A 19 -14.03 25.41 -5.11
C HIS A 19 -12.78 26.30 -4.93
N ALA A 20 -12.17 26.24 -3.75
CA ALA A 20 -11.10 27.13 -3.36
C ALA A 20 -10.00 26.44 -2.56
N ALA A 21 -8.85 27.12 -2.46
CA ALA A 21 -7.76 26.72 -1.58
C ALA A 21 -8.22 26.68 -0.11
N PHE A 22 -8.13 25.51 0.52
CA PHE A 22 -8.46 25.34 1.94
C PHE A 22 -7.28 25.79 2.81
N ARG A 23 -7.54 26.78 3.68
CA ARG A 23 -6.56 27.38 4.61
C ARG A 23 -5.26 27.79 3.87
N PRO A 24 -5.27 28.94 3.17
CA PRO A 24 -4.13 29.44 2.43
C PRO A 24 -2.85 29.56 3.26
N LEU A 25 -1.71 29.36 2.61
CA LEU A 25 -0.37 29.47 3.16
C LEU A 25 0.41 30.52 2.39
N LYS A 26 1.36 31.17 3.06
CA LYS A 26 2.39 31.96 2.38
C LYS A 26 3.36 31.04 1.67
N GLU A 27 4.01 31.54 0.61
CA GLU A 27 5.02 30.76 -0.12
C GLU A 27 6.12 30.27 0.82
N GLN A 28 6.64 31.18 1.66
CA GLN A 28 7.72 30.87 2.59
C GLN A 28 7.36 29.73 3.54
N THR A 29 6.15 29.73 4.08
CA THR A 29 5.66 28.66 4.96
C THR A 29 5.55 27.33 4.22
N ALA A 30 5.03 27.34 2.98
CA ALA A 30 4.95 26.13 2.17
C ALA A 30 6.34 25.56 1.83
N ARG A 31 7.32 26.44 1.53
CA ARG A 31 8.71 26.08 1.29
C ARG A 31 9.38 25.46 2.53
N GLU A 32 9.15 26.05 3.70
CA GLU A 32 9.63 25.50 4.97
C GLU A 32 9.00 24.13 5.26
N ARG A 33 7.72 23.94 4.94
CA ARG A 33 7.06 22.63 5.06
C ARG A 33 7.69 21.61 4.11
N HIS A 34 7.89 21.96 2.84
CA HIS A 34 8.54 21.10 1.86
C HIS A 34 9.92 20.62 2.33
N ASN A 35 10.77 21.55 2.76
CA ASN A 35 12.13 21.25 3.24
C ASN A 35 12.14 20.40 4.52
N ALA A 36 11.11 20.54 5.35
CA ALA A 36 10.95 19.79 6.60
C ALA A 36 10.22 18.45 6.43
N GLY A 37 9.90 18.02 5.21
CA GLY A 37 9.15 16.78 4.99
C GLY A 37 7.67 16.87 5.41
N ARG A 38 7.10 18.08 5.50
CA ARG A 38 5.72 18.29 5.99
C ARG A 38 4.75 18.59 4.86
N ARG A 39 3.49 18.19 5.09
CA ARG A 39 2.37 18.32 4.16
C ARG A 39 2.05 19.77 3.78
N TYR A 40 1.86 20.00 2.49
CA TYR A 40 1.27 21.22 1.92
C TYR A 40 0.62 20.90 0.57
N ALA A 41 -0.18 21.82 0.06
CA ALA A 41 -0.72 21.76 -1.28
C ALA A 41 -0.39 23.02 -2.09
N ALA A 42 -0.34 22.88 -3.41
CA ALA A 42 -0.20 23.97 -4.35
C ALA A 42 -1.36 23.91 -5.36
N LEU A 43 -2.16 24.97 -5.42
CA LEU A 43 -3.22 25.16 -6.39
C LEU A 43 -2.64 25.90 -7.59
N LEU A 44 -2.74 25.29 -8.77
CA LEU A 44 -2.31 25.85 -10.04
C LEU A 44 -3.52 26.39 -10.78
N SER A 45 -3.46 27.68 -11.15
CA SER A 45 -4.55 28.37 -11.83
C SER A 45 -4.10 29.08 -13.10
N ILE A 46 -4.99 29.18 -14.08
CA ILE A 46 -4.80 29.98 -15.30
C ILE A 46 -6.01 30.89 -15.42
N ASP A 47 -5.80 32.19 -15.60
CA ASP A 47 -6.86 33.20 -15.62
C ASP A 47 -7.81 33.12 -14.41
N ALA A 48 -7.23 32.88 -13.23
CA ALA A 48 -7.92 32.64 -11.95
C ALA A 48 -8.80 31.37 -11.88
N GLU A 49 -8.82 30.54 -12.92
CA GLU A 49 -9.49 29.25 -12.91
C GLU A 49 -8.56 28.14 -12.40
N PRO A 50 -8.97 27.33 -11.40
CA PRO A 50 -8.24 26.16 -10.95
C PRO A 50 -8.04 25.14 -12.09
N ARG A 51 -6.79 24.74 -12.33
CA ARG A 51 -6.42 23.73 -13.34
C ARG A 51 -5.88 22.45 -12.74
N ALA A 52 -5.07 22.57 -11.69
CA ALA A 52 -4.55 21.40 -10.98
C ALA A 52 -4.32 21.69 -9.50
N LEU A 53 -4.39 20.63 -8.68
CA LEU A 53 -4.03 20.65 -7.27
C LEU A 53 -2.90 19.65 -7.02
N ILE A 54 -1.76 20.15 -6.54
CA ILE A 54 -0.65 19.33 -6.09
C ILE A 54 -0.77 19.14 -4.58
N GLN A 55 -0.69 17.89 -4.13
CA GLN A 55 -0.62 17.52 -2.72
C GLN A 55 0.76 16.90 -2.47
N ALA A 56 1.58 17.53 -1.62
CA ALA A 56 2.95 17.11 -1.38
C ALA A 56 3.16 16.75 0.09
N ASP A 57 3.59 15.52 0.34
CA ASP A 57 4.05 15.04 1.64
C ASP A 57 5.42 14.38 1.45
N THR A 58 6.46 15.20 1.35
CA THR A 58 7.82 14.77 1.03
C THR A 58 8.40 13.87 2.13
N GLY A 59 8.00 14.05 3.39
CA GLY A 59 8.41 13.17 4.49
C GLY A 59 7.79 11.77 4.41
N ALA A 60 6.61 11.65 3.81
CA ALA A 60 5.98 10.36 3.48
C ALA A 60 6.29 9.88 2.05
N GLY A 61 7.16 10.58 1.30
CA GLY A 61 7.49 10.25 -0.08
C GLY A 61 6.29 10.28 -1.03
N TYR A 62 5.32 11.19 -0.82
CA TYR A 62 4.06 11.23 -1.58
C TYR A 62 3.88 12.53 -2.36
N VAL A 63 3.47 12.38 -3.62
CA VAL A 63 2.97 13.49 -4.46
C VAL A 63 1.66 13.07 -5.13
N GLY A 64 0.58 13.78 -4.83
CA GLY A 64 -0.69 13.69 -5.52
C GLY A 64 -0.85 14.85 -6.51
N VAL A 65 -1.32 14.57 -7.72
CA VAL A 65 -1.69 15.59 -8.70
C VAL A 65 -3.13 15.35 -9.10
N PHE A 66 -4.00 16.34 -8.87
CA PHE A 66 -5.38 16.29 -9.33
C PHE A 66 -5.61 17.28 -10.46
N SER A 67 -6.43 16.92 -11.44
CA SER A 67 -7.05 17.88 -12.35
C SER A 67 -8.53 18.04 -12.01
N PHE A 68 -9.11 19.13 -12.48
CA PHE A 68 -10.52 19.44 -12.30
C PHE A 68 -11.31 19.18 -13.59
N ASP A 69 -12.58 18.78 -13.47
CA ASP A 69 -13.52 18.87 -14.58
C ASP A 69 -14.10 20.29 -14.72
N LEU A 70 -14.99 20.49 -15.69
CA LEU A 70 -15.61 21.80 -15.95
C LEU A 70 -16.50 22.29 -14.80
N ALA A 71 -16.95 21.40 -13.92
CA ALA A 71 -17.71 21.74 -12.73
C ALA A 71 -16.81 22.09 -11.53
N GLY A 72 -15.47 22.03 -11.68
CA GLY A 72 -14.52 22.29 -10.60
C GLY A 72 -14.33 21.09 -9.65
N ARG A 73 -14.82 19.90 -10.01
CA ARG A 73 -14.64 18.68 -9.23
C ARG A 73 -13.32 18.02 -9.56
N ARG A 74 -12.63 17.49 -8.56
CA ARG A 74 -11.45 16.63 -8.82
C ARG A 74 -11.89 15.37 -9.59
N SER A 75 -11.42 15.24 -10.83
CA SER A 75 -11.90 14.22 -11.78
C SER A 75 -10.80 13.26 -12.25
N LEU A 76 -9.54 13.62 -12.06
CA LEU A 76 -8.37 12.80 -12.36
C LEU A 76 -7.35 12.93 -11.23
N LYS A 77 -6.65 11.85 -10.91
CA LYS A 77 -5.60 11.80 -9.89
C LYS A 77 -4.41 11.00 -10.40
N PHE A 78 -3.23 11.60 -10.35
CA PHE A 78 -1.95 10.91 -10.36
C PHE A 78 -1.44 10.80 -8.92
N SER A 79 -0.88 9.65 -8.57
CA SER A 79 -0.38 9.34 -7.23
C SER A 79 1.02 8.78 -7.38
N TYR A 80 2.01 9.59 -7.03
CA TYR A 80 3.43 9.24 -7.11
C TYR A 80 3.99 8.79 -5.77
N ARG A 81 5.07 8.02 -5.82
CA ARG A 81 5.87 7.56 -4.68
C ARG A 81 7.33 7.86 -4.90
N ASP A 82 7.96 8.45 -3.90
CA ASP A 82 9.39 8.64 -3.86
C ASP A 82 10.09 7.31 -3.54
N LEU A 83 10.84 6.79 -4.52
CA LEU A 83 11.63 5.57 -4.36
C LEU A 83 13.10 5.84 -3.99
N GLY A 84 13.47 7.11 -3.78
CA GLY A 84 14.78 7.60 -3.35
C GLY A 84 15.54 8.31 -4.47
N ASP A 85 15.44 7.82 -5.70
CA ASP A 85 16.09 8.35 -6.90
C ASP A 85 15.10 9.01 -7.88
N HIS A 86 13.82 8.62 -7.81
CA HIS A 86 12.76 9.16 -8.65
C HIS A 86 11.38 9.04 -8.01
N LEU A 87 10.42 9.80 -8.54
CA LEU A 87 9.00 9.60 -8.31
C LEU A 87 8.46 8.55 -9.29
N MET A 88 7.92 7.47 -8.74
CA MET A 88 7.21 6.42 -9.47
C MET A 88 5.71 6.70 -9.45
N LEU A 89 5.06 6.81 -10.61
CA LEU A 89 3.59 6.82 -10.68
C LEU A 89 3.11 5.45 -10.19
N ARG A 90 2.32 5.46 -9.12
CA ARG A 90 1.77 4.25 -8.48
C ARG A 90 0.31 4.03 -8.85
N GLU A 91 -0.48 5.10 -8.92
CA GLU A 91 -1.89 5.05 -9.26
C GLU A 91 -2.28 6.24 -10.15
N LEU A 92 -3.00 5.95 -11.24
CA LEU A 92 -3.78 6.92 -11.99
C LEU A 92 -5.25 6.56 -11.82
N LYS A 93 -6.08 7.51 -11.38
CA LYS A 93 -7.50 7.29 -11.15
C LYS A 93 -8.32 8.40 -11.76
N ALA A 94 -9.34 8.04 -12.54
CA ALA A 94 -10.32 8.98 -13.05
C ALA A 94 -11.73 8.65 -12.54
N TRP A 95 -12.48 9.70 -12.26
CA TRP A 95 -13.91 9.68 -11.96
C TRP A 95 -14.62 10.29 -13.17
N ARG A 96 -15.36 9.47 -13.90
CA ARG A 96 -16.09 9.88 -15.10
C ARG A 96 -17.52 10.23 -14.69
N HIS A 97 -17.71 11.47 -14.26
CA HIS A 97 -19.05 11.98 -13.99
C HIS A 97 -19.84 12.05 -15.30
N LEU A 98 -21.05 11.52 -15.29
CA LEU A 98 -21.98 11.55 -16.44
C LEU A 98 -22.94 12.74 -16.33
N ASP A 99 -23.22 13.18 -15.10
CA ASP A 99 -24.14 14.26 -14.80
C ASP A 99 -23.45 15.34 -13.95
N ASP A 100 -23.90 16.59 -14.11
CA ASP A 100 -23.33 17.75 -13.42
C ASP A 100 -23.68 17.80 -11.92
N ASP A 101 -24.72 17.07 -11.50
CA ASP A 101 -25.20 17.01 -10.11
C ASP A 101 -24.52 15.91 -9.29
N GLU A 102 -23.74 15.02 -9.91
CA GLU A 102 -22.97 14.01 -9.19
C GLU A 102 -21.95 14.68 -8.25
N PRO A 103 -21.87 14.26 -6.96
CA PRO A 103 -20.92 14.82 -6.03
C PRO A 103 -19.48 14.44 -6.44
N GLU A 104 -18.51 15.24 -6.01
CA GLU A 104 -17.09 14.93 -6.23
C GLU A 104 -16.76 13.52 -5.72
N PHE A 105 -16.13 12.71 -6.59
CA PHE A 105 -15.81 11.29 -6.39
C PHE A 105 -17.00 10.32 -6.36
N GLY A 106 -18.21 10.84 -6.59
CA GLY A 106 -19.46 10.08 -6.66
C GLY A 106 -19.73 9.40 -8.00
N ALA A 107 -18.90 9.62 -9.02
CA ALA A 107 -19.07 9.02 -10.35
C ALA A 107 -19.32 7.50 -10.28
N ASP A 108 -20.40 7.06 -10.93
CA ASP A 108 -20.72 5.64 -11.12
C ASP A 108 -19.58 4.91 -11.88
N LEU A 109 -18.96 5.59 -12.85
CA LEU A 109 -17.87 5.05 -13.65
C LEU A 109 -16.51 5.56 -13.15
N ARG A 110 -15.67 4.61 -12.72
CA ARG A 110 -14.32 4.87 -12.22
C ARG A 110 -13.32 3.99 -12.94
N ILE A 111 -12.20 4.57 -13.32
CA ILE A 111 -11.13 3.85 -14.00
C ILE A 111 -9.85 4.06 -13.19
N THR A 112 -9.18 2.96 -12.85
CA THR A 112 -7.97 2.98 -12.03
C THR A 112 -6.88 2.17 -12.71
N PHE A 113 -5.73 2.78 -12.95
CA PHE A 113 -4.51 2.12 -13.37
C PHE A 113 -3.56 2.05 -12.18
N ARG A 114 -3.03 0.87 -11.93
CA ARG A 114 -2.07 0.61 -10.86
C ARG A 114 -0.78 0.08 -11.45
N PHE A 115 0.30 0.73 -11.04
CA PHE A 115 1.63 0.53 -11.57
C PHE A 115 2.51 -0.09 -10.48
N TRP A 116 3.39 -0.99 -10.89
CA TRP A 116 4.46 -1.58 -10.09
C TRP A 116 5.74 -1.60 -10.93
N PRO A 117 6.92 -1.57 -10.31
CA PRO A 117 8.19 -1.67 -11.03
C PRO A 117 8.23 -2.95 -11.87
N ASP A 118 8.50 -2.80 -13.17
CA ASP A 118 8.74 -3.89 -14.12
C ASP A 118 7.60 -4.91 -14.28
N GLU A 119 6.41 -4.60 -13.75
CA GLU A 119 5.20 -5.41 -13.87
C GLU A 119 4.21 -4.81 -14.89
N PRO A 120 3.32 -5.63 -15.49
CA PRO A 120 2.19 -5.12 -16.24
C PRO A 120 1.30 -4.21 -15.39
N VAL A 121 0.89 -3.08 -15.96
CA VAL A 121 -0.05 -2.15 -15.36
C VAL A 121 -1.41 -2.81 -15.26
N ARG A 122 -1.96 -2.84 -14.05
CA ARG A 122 -3.31 -3.33 -13.80
C ARG A 122 -4.30 -2.20 -14.06
N ALA A 123 -5.16 -2.37 -15.06
CA ALA A 123 -6.26 -1.48 -15.36
C ALA A 123 -7.56 -2.06 -14.81
N THR A 124 -8.26 -1.30 -13.98
CA THR A 124 -9.56 -1.68 -13.42
C THR A 124 -10.60 -0.64 -13.80
N LEU A 125 -11.67 -1.09 -14.46
CA LEU A 125 -12.88 -0.32 -14.72
C LEU A 125 -13.96 -0.79 -13.76
N ASP A 126 -14.52 0.14 -13.01
CA ASP A 126 -15.57 -0.10 -12.03
C ASP A 126 -16.77 0.76 -12.40
N ASP A 127 -17.88 0.10 -12.73
CA ASP A 127 -19.16 0.70 -13.06
C ASP A 127 -20.16 0.22 -12.02
N ALA A 128 -20.72 1.14 -11.23
CA ALA A 128 -21.65 0.82 -10.15
C ALA A 128 -22.86 -0.02 -10.61
N ARG A 129 -23.23 0.04 -11.89
CA ARG A 129 -24.38 -0.68 -12.48
C ARG A 129 -23.97 -1.96 -13.21
N ARG A 130 -22.73 -2.05 -13.70
CA ARG A 130 -22.24 -3.16 -14.54
C ARG A 130 -21.18 -4.03 -13.88
N GLY A 131 -20.73 -3.66 -12.68
CA GLY A 131 -19.70 -4.35 -11.93
C GLY A 131 -18.30 -3.92 -12.34
N GLN A 132 -17.32 -4.77 -12.00
CA GLN A 132 -15.90 -4.48 -12.16
C GLN A 132 -15.26 -5.36 -13.25
N PHE A 133 -14.36 -4.77 -14.02
CA PHE A 133 -13.50 -5.44 -14.99
C PHE A 133 -12.03 -5.12 -14.70
N THR A 134 -11.15 -6.11 -14.83
CA THR A 134 -9.70 -5.92 -14.67
C THR A 134 -8.96 -6.52 -15.86
N SER A 135 -7.98 -5.77 -16.39
CA SER A 135 -7.04 -6.21 -17.42
C SER A 135 -5.61 -5.81 -17.06
N TYR A 136 -4.63 -6.37 -17.77
CA TYR A 136 -3.21 -6.10 -17.58
C TYR A 136 -2.58 -5.62 -18.87
N VAL A 137 -1.78 -4.57 -18.82
CA VAL A 137 -1.16 -3.97 -20.00
C VAL A 137 0.29 -3.59 -19.72
N LYS A 138 1.21 -3.85 -20.66
CA LYS A 138 2.60 -3.43 -20.51
C LYS A 138 2.77 -2.01 -21.06
N LEU A 139 3.25 -1.11 -20.21
CA LEU A 139 3.67 0.23 -20.60
C LEU A 139 5.20 0.34 -20.53
N PRO A 140 5.83 1.17 -21.39
CA PRO A 140 7.24 1.52 -21.25
C PRO A 140 7.53 2.11 -19.86
N ALA A 141 8.59 1.61 -19.20
CA ALA A 141 9.04 2.08 -17.90
C ALA A 141 9.25 3.60 -17.78
N PRO A 142 9.79 4.31 -18.81
CA PRO A 142 10.01 5.75 -18.71
C PRO A 142 8.73 6.57 -18.53
N LEU A 143 7.55 6.06 -18.92
CA LEU A 143 6.30 6.82 -18.85
C LEU A 143 5.74 7.01 -17.44
N HIS A 144 6.24 6.25 -16.47
CA HIS A 144 5.75 6.30 -15.09
C HIS A 144 6.85 6.60 -14.07
N ARG A 145 8.03 7.08 -14.52
CA ARG A 145 9.13 7.54 -13.65
C ARG A 145 9.45 8.99 -13.99
N ILE A 146 9.38 9.87 -12.99
CA ILE A 146 9.68 11.30 -13.14
C ILE A 146 10.70 11.74 -12.08
N PRO A 147 11.41 12.87 -12.27
CA PRO A 147 12.32 13.40 -11.26
C PRO A 147 11.65 13.63 -9.90
N LEU A 148 12.46 13.67 -8.84
CA LEU A 148 12.00 14.04 -7.50
C LEU A 148 11.34 15.43 -7.50
N LEU A 149 10.37 15.63 -6.60
CA LEU A 149 9.66 16.91 -6.50
C LEU A 149 10.60 17.98 -5.94
N GLU A 150 10.88 19.00 -6.74
CA GLU A 150 11.51 20.24 -6.28
C GLU A 150 10.45 21.30 -6.02
N PHE A 151 10.60 22.08 -4.94
CA PHE A 151 9.66 23.16 -4.65
C PHE A 151 9.63 24.20 -5.78
N GLY A 152 8.45 24.44 -6.34
CA GLY A 152 8.25 25.36 -7.47
C GLY A 152 8.39 24.69 -8.85
N ARG A 153 8.78 23.41 -8.92
CA ARG A 153 8.70 22.60 -10.15
C ARG A 153 7.60 21.54 -10.00
N TRP A 154 6.51 21.74 -10.71
CA TRP A 154 5.32 20.89 -10.57
C TRP A 154 5.27 19.82 -11.66
N PRO A 155 4.92 18.56 -11.33
CA PRO A 155 4.78 17.48 -12.30
C PRO A 155 3.48 17.62 -13.09
N VAL A 156 3.40 18.65 -13.92
CA VAL A 156 2.29 18.99 -14.80
C VAL A 156 2.83 19.46 -16.14
N ASP A 157 2.02 19.35 -17.19
CA ASP A 157 2.32 19.86 -18.53
C ASP A 157 1.09 20.60 -19.08
N GLY A 158 1.26 21.27 -20.23
CA GLY A 158 0.20 22.01 -20.89
C GLY A 158 -1.04 21.16 -21.17
N TRP A 159 -0.89 19.87 -21.46
CA TRP A 159 -2.06 19.01 -21.71
C TRP A 159 -2.91 18.79 -20.46
N LEU A 160 -2.27 18.52 -19.32
CA LEU A 160 -2.97 18.38 -18.04
C LEU A 160 -3.64 19.69 -17.61
N LEU A 161 -3.02 20.83 -17.89
CA LEU A 161 -3.54 22.16 -17.54
C LEU A 161 -4.52 22.74 -18.58
N GLY A 162 -4.69 22.10 -19.74
CA GLY A 162 -5.47 22.66 -20.86
C GLY A 162 -4.85 23.94 -21.45
N ALA A 163 -3.52 24.00 -21.52
CA ALA A 163 -2.73 25.19 -21.85
C ALA A 163 -1.67 24.91 -22.92
N PHE A 164 -1.19 25.97 -23.58
CA PHE A 164 -0.08 25.89 -24.52
C PHE A 164 1.27 25.99 -23.79
N GLU A 165 2.25 25.23 -24.26
CA GLU A 165 3.63 25.30 -23.79
C GLU A 165 4.40 26.46 -24.47
N PRO A 166 5.43 27.04 -23.82
CA PRO A 166 5.95 26.70 -22.49
C PRO A 166 5.10 27.26 -21.34
N LEU A 167 5.06 26.58 -20.21
CA LEU A 167 4.46 27.08 -18.96
C LEU A 167 5.43 27.97 -18.16
N GLU A 168 4.94 29.10 -17.64
CA GLU A 168 5.66 29.96 -16.69
C GLU A 168 4.91 29.96 -15.35
N PHE A 169 5.50 29.35 -14.32
CA PHE A 169 4.93 29.32 -12.98
C PHE A 169 5.28 30.58 -12.20
N VAL A 170 4.26 31.29 -11.73
CA VAL A 170 4.40 32.52 -10.95
C VAL A 170 3.66 32.36 -9.63
N THR A 171 4.34 32.63 -8.52
CA THR A 171 3.67 32.58 -7.20
C THR A 171 2.55 33.63 -7.14
N ALA A 172 1.36 33.21 -6.73
CA ALA A 172 0.27 34.12 -6.40
C ALA A 172 0.65 34.99 -5.20
N PRO A 173 0.06 36.20 -5.05
CA PRO A 173 0.30 37.03 -3.87
C PRO A 173 0.01 36.27 -2.57
N ASP A 174 0.82 36.53 -1.53
CA ASP A 174 0.59 35.95 -0.21
C ASP A 174 -0.82 36.27 0.29
N PRO A 175 -1.49 35.31 0.97
CA PRO A 175 -2.83 35.53 1.48
C PRO A 175 -2.83 36.59 2.59
N GLU A 176 -3.90 37.40 2.65
CA GLU A 176 -4.10 38.38 3.74
C GLU A 176 -4.11 37.72 5.12
N ARG A 177 -4.64 36.48 5.19
CA ARG A 177 -4.65 35.65 6.39
C ARG A 177 -4.17 34.24 6.07
N GLU A 178 -3.13 33.81 6.77
CA GLU A 178 -2.58 32.47 6.69
C GLU A 178 -3.26 31.50 7.66
N ALA A 179 -3.17 30.20 7.39
CA ALA A 179 -3.58 29.14 8.29
C ALA A 179 -2.90 29.23 9.68
N GLU A 180 -3.70 29.39 10.73
CA GLU A 180 -3.24 29.40 12.13
C GLU A 180 -3.68 28.15 12.89
N GLY A 181 -2.85 27.62 13.79
CA GLY A 181 -3.18 26.43 14.60
C GLY A 181 -2.77 25.10 13.94
N PRO A 182 -3.07 23.95 14.57
CA PRO A 182 -2.63 22.65 14.07
C PRO A 182 -3.21 22.36 12.68
N PHE A 183 -2.42 21.67 11.86
CA PHE A 183 -2.86 21.15 10.57
C PHE A 183 -3.95 20.10 10.80
N TRP A 184 -5.20 20.43 10.49
CA TRP A 184 -6.24 19.44 10.29
C TRP A 184 -6.17 19.01 8.83
N ALA A 185 -5.71 17.80 8.59
CA ALA A 185 -5.38 17.32 7.26
C ALA A 185 -6.67 16.99 6.47
N PRO A 186 -7.06 17.75 5.43
CA PRO A 186 -8.18 17.36 4.57
C PRO A 186 -7.81 16.18 3.65
N TRP A 187 -6.54 15.76 3.66
CA TRP A 187 -6.00 14.63 2.93
C TRP A 187 -4.76 14.09 3.64
N SER A 188 -4.39 12.85 3.36
CA SER A 188 -3.14 12.24 3.85
C SER A 188 -2.50 11.45 2.73
N ALA A 189 -1.17 11.31 2.79
CA ALA A 189 -0.46 10.34 1.98
C ALA A 189 -1.08 8.95 2.19
N PRO A 190 -1.28 8.14 1.14
CA PRO A 190 -1.78 6.77 1.33
C PRO A 190 -0.74 5.95 2.09
N GLU A 191 -1.13 5.43 3.24
CA GLU A 191 -0.29 4.56 4.06
C GLU A 191 -0.74 3.10 3.91
N GLY A 192 0.22 2.19 3.80
CA GLY A 192 -0.04 0.75 3.81
C GLY A 192 -0.77 0.30 5.08
N ALA A 193 -1.22 -0.95 5.08
CA ALA A 193 -1.86 -1.53 6.26
C ALA A 193 -0.91 -1.43 7.46
N ARG A 194 -1.48 -1.32 8.66
CA ARG A 194 -0.72 -1.39 9.90
C ARG A 194 -1.22 -2.57 10.72
N PRO A 195 -0.32 -3.24 11.47
CA PRO A 195 -0.70 -4.34 12.33
C PRO A 195 -1.69 -3.84 13.38
N THR A 196 -2.70 -4.65 13.70
CA THR A 196 -3.74 -4.23 14.65
C THR A 196 -3.90 -5.26 15.75
N ALA A 197 -3.62 -4.86 17.00
CA ALA A 197 -3.79 -5.69 18.19
C ALA A 197 -3.07 -7.07 18.14
N LEU A 198 -1.94 -7.18 17.43
CA LEU A 198 -1.27 -8.47 17.22
C LEU A 198 -0.81 -9.13 18.51
N GLU A 199 -0.29 -8.38 19.48
CA GLU A 199 0.13 -8.96 20.77
C GLU A 199 -1.08 -9.40 21.59
N ALA A 200 -2.14 -8.59 21.58
CA ALA A 200 -3.38 -8.87 22.30
C ALA A 200 -4.04 -10.18 21.85
N LEU A 201 -3.86 -10.57 20.57
CA LEU A 201 -4.33 -11.85 20.03
C LEU A 201 -3.73 -13.10 20.71
N PHE A 202 -2.63 -12.94 21.46
CA PHE A 202 -1.97 -14.04 22.19
C PHE A 202 -2.11 -13.90 23.71
N VAL A 203 -3.01 -13.05 24.19
CA VAL A 203 -3.30 -12.88 25.62
C VAL A 203 -4.72 -13.41 25.90
N PRO A 204 -4.85 -14.62 26.46
CA PRO A 204 -6.14 -15.23 26.79
C PRO A 204 -7.05 -14.31 27.62
N GLY A 205 -8.34 -14.34 27.32
CA GLY A 205 -9.35 -13.51 27.97
C GLY A 205 -9.43 -12.07 27.46
N THR A 206 -8.50 -11.64 26.60
CA THR A 206 -8.58 -10.31 25.98
C THR A 206 -9.83 -10.19 25.13
N ARG A 207 -10.55 -9.07 25.28
CA ARG A 207 -11.71 -8.73 24.46
C ARG A 207 -11.32 -7.71 23.41
N ILE A 208 -11.63 -8.03 22.16
CA ILE A 208 -11.26 -7.22 21.00
C ILE A 208 -12.53 -6.88 20.23
N ARG A 209 -12.75 -5.59 19.98
CA ARG A 209 -13.86 -5.11 19.16
C ARG A 209 -13.34 -4.74 17.77
N ASN A 210 -13.93 -5.29 16.70
CA ASN A 210 -13.60 -4.87 15.34
C ASN A 210 -14.33 -3.58 14.95
N GLY A 211 -13.96 -2.98 13.81
CA GLY A 211 -14.60 -1.76 13.30
C GLY A 211 -16.07 -1.94 12.88
N GLN A 212 -16.55 -3.18 12.78
CA GLN A 212 -17.96 -3.53 12.55
C GLN A 212 -18.77 -3.63 13.85
N GLY A 213 -18.11 -3.55 15.02
CA GLY A 213 -18.72 -3.66 16.33
C GLY A 213 -18.83 -5.08 16.88
N ASP A 214 -18.39 -6.10 16.13
CA ASP A 214 -18.30 -7.48 16.63
C ASP A 214 -17.24 -7.56 17.72
N VAL A 215 -17.55 -8.33 18.76
CA VAL A 215 -16.63 -8.56 19.89
C VAL A 215 -16.12 -9.99 19.85
N TYR A 216 -14.81 -10.13 19.99
CA TYR A 216 -14.08 -11.38 20.03
C TYR A 216 -13.40 -11.55 21.38
N GLU A 217 -13.41 -12.76 21.91
CA GLU A 217 -12.65 -13.14 23.09
C GLU A 217 -11.49 -14.04 22.69
N VAL A 218 -10.28 -13.63 23.04
CA VAL A 218 -9.05 -14.38 22.80
C VAL A 218 -9.03 -15.61 23.70
N GLN A 219 -8.82 -16.77 23.10
CA GLN A 219 -8.72 -18.05 23.79
C GLN A 219 -7.26 -18.42 24.03
N GLU A 220 -7.01 -19.53 24.72
CA GLU A 220 -5.66 -20.09 24.86
C GLU A 220 -5.00 -20.31 23.49
N PRO A 221 -3.76 -19.84 23.28
CA PRO A 221 -3.02 -20.11 22.05
C PRO A 221 -2.91 -21.61 21.77
N GLY A 222 -3.14 -22.00 20.52
CA GLY A 222 -3.00 -23.39 20.09
C GLY A 222 -1.56 -23.68 19.69
N ALA A 223 -0.89 -24.64 20.34
CA ALA A 223 0.43 -25.10 19.91
C ALA A 223 0.34 -25.80 18.55
N VAL A 224 1.18 -25.39 17.59
CA VAL A 224 1.31 -26.03 16.28
C VAL A 224 2.50 -26.99 16.27
N GLY A 225 3.64 -26.56 16.82
CA GLY A 225 4.87 -27.35 16.85
C GLY A 225 6.11 -26.44 16.93
N ARG A 226 7.27 -26.97 16.52
CA ARG A 226 8.51 -26.22 16.37
C ARG A 226 8.96 -26.20 14.92
N LEU A 227 9.14 -25.01 14.37
CA LEU A 227 9.65 -24.78 13.02
C LEU A 227 11.18 -24.85 13.03
N ARG A 228 11.75 -25.84 12.35
CA ARG A 228 13.18 -25.95 12.10
C ARG A 228 13.55 -25.09 10.90
N LEU A 229 14.29 -24.01 11.15
CA LEU A 229 14.81 -23.13 10.11
C LEU A 229 16.30 -23.42 9.91
N GLY A 230 16.64 -24.43 9.12
CA GLY A 230 18.03 -24.79 8.82
C GLY A 230 18.78 -23.71 8.02
N THR A 231 18.09 -22.99 7.14
CA THR A 231 18.67 -21.88 6.38
C THR A 231 18.48 -20.52 7.05
N GLY A 232 17.60 -20.45 8.07
CA GLY A 232 17.21 -19.20 8.71
C GLY A 232 16.31 -18.30 7.84
N ARG A 233 15.92 -18.77 6.66
CA ARG A 233 15.07 -18.02 5.72
C ARG A 233 13.66 -18.59 5.76
N ILE A 234 12.71 -17.76 6.12
CA ILE A 234 11.32 -18.15 6.34
C ILE A 234 10.43 -17.78 5.15
N VAL A 235 9.51 -18.69 4.82
CA VAL A 235 8.48 -18.53 3.79
C VAL A 235 7.11 -18.73 4.44
N ALA A 236 6.14 -17.90 4.09
CA ALA A 236 4.73 -18.21 4.31
C ALA A 236 4.02 -18.38 2.96
N ALA A 237 3.21 -19.41 2.83
CA ALA A 237 2.44 -19.72 1.63
C ALA A 237 1.31 -20.71 1.97
N ASP A 238 0.45 -20.95 1.00
CA ASP A 238 -0.43 -22.11 0.99
C ASP A 238 0.36 -23.36 0.60
N PRO A 239 0.45 -24.37 1.49
CA PRO A 239 1.21 -25.57 1.21
C PRO A 239 0.62 -26.40 0.05
N ALA A 240 -0.64 -26.21 -0.33
CA ALA A 240 -1.30 -26.96 -1.40
C ALA A 240 -1.10 -26.34 -2.79
N THR A 241 -0.56 -25.12 -2.90
CA THR A 241 -0.44 -24.42 -4.19
C THR A 241 0.96 -23.86 -4.46
N VAL A 242 1.96 -24.22 -3.65
CA VAL A 242 3.34 -23.71 -3.76
C VAL A 242 3.93 -23.87 -5.17
N GLU A 243 3.70 -24.99 -5.85
CA GLU A 243 4.15 -25.18 -7.25
C GLU A 243 3.51 -24.22 -8.26
N LEU A 244 2.26 -23.79 -7.99
CA LEU A 244 1.49 -22.90 -8.84
C LEU A 244 1.88 -21.43 -8.61
N LEU A 245 2.56 -21.17 -7.49
CA LEU A 245 3.13 -19.87 -7.19
C LEU A 245 4.42 -19.70 -8.03
N GLY A 246 4.48 -18.63 -8.83
CA GLY A 246 5.74 -18.27 -9.49
C GLY A 246 6.86 -18.02 -8.48
N GLU A 247 8.13 -18.08 -8.92
CA GLU A 247 9.32 -18.01 -8.06
C GLU A 247 9.29 -16.85 -7.04
N GLN A 248 8.80 -15.68 -7.44
CA GLN A 248 8.67 -14.51 -6.55
C GLN A 248 7.59 -14.68 -5.48
N ALA A 249 6.51 -15.40 -5.78
CA ALA A 249 5.42 -15.67 -4.85
C ALA A 249 5.73 -16.80 -3.85
N ALA A 250 6.79 -17.57 -4.09
CA ALA A 250 7.34 -18.57 -3.16
C ALA A 250 8.67 -18.13 -2.51
N ALA A 251 9.20 -16.96 -2.86
CA ALA A 251 10.47 -16.46 -2.34
C ALA A 251 10.42 -16.24 -0.80
N PRO A 252 11.53 -16.51 -0.09
CA PRO A 252 11.61 -16.22 1.34
C PRO A 252 11.50 -14.73 1.61
N TYR A 253 11.02 -14.41 2.81
CA TYR A 253 11.06 -13.05 3.31
C TYR A 253 12.53 -12.56 3.40
N THR A 254 12.71 -11.25 3.24
CA THR A 254 14.02 -10.59 3.28
C THR A 254 14.64 -10.59 4.69
N VAL A 255 13.80 -10.69 5.73
CA VAL A 255 14.28 -10.94 7.09
C VAL A 255 14.88 -12.35 7.19
N THR A 256 16.02 -12.43 7.88
CA THR A 256 16.67 -13.70 8.20
C THR A 256 16.71 -13.90 9.70
N LEU A 257 16.54 -15.14 10.12
CA LEU A 257 16.68 -15.58 11.50
C LEU A 257 17.96 -16.38 11.66
N THR A 258 18.45 -16.50 12.89
CA THR A 258 19.52 -17.45 13.17
C THR A 258 19.01 -18.87 12.91
N PRO A 259 19.77 -19.77 12.27
CA PRO A 259 19.32 -21.15 12.14
C PRO A 259 18.99 -21.79 13.48
N GLY A 260 17.86 -22.49 13.58
CA GLY A 260 17.36 -23.03 14.86
C GLY A 260 15.95 -23.57 14.83
N GLU A 261 15.40 -23.88 16.00
CA GLU A 261 14.05 -24.44 16.18
C GLU A 261 13.15 -23.50 16.98
N TYR A 262 12.11 -22.96 16.34
CA TYR A 262 11.26 -21.89 16.87
C TYR A 262 9.85 -22.39 17.15
N ALA A 263 9.27 -22.03 18.29
CA ALA A 263 7.90 -22.41 18.60
C ALA A 263 6.91 -21.70 17.66
N VAL A 264 5.90 -22.44 17.19
CA VAL A 264 4.79 -21.90 16.40
C VAL A 264 3.48 -22.15 17.12
N GLU A 265 2.69 -21.09 17.22
CA GLU A 265 1.40 -21.08 17.91
C GLU A 265 0.35 -20.31 17.12
N THR A 266 -0.93 -20.66 17.31
CA THR A 266 -2.07 -19.98 16.71
C THR A 266 -2.79 -19.14 17.75
N ALA A 267 -3.09 -17.89 17.40
CA ALA A 267 -4.05 -17.08 18.14
C ALA A 267 -5.46 -17.52 17.76
N ARG A 268 -6.25 -17.95 18.76
CA ARG A 268 -7.62 -18.42 18.56
C ARG A 268 -8.58 -17.42 19.18
N VAL A 269 -9.60 -17.03 18.44
CA VAL A 269 -10.62 -16.09 18.92
C VAL A 269 -12.01 -16.67 18.79
N ARG A 270 -12.87 -16.38 19.75
CA ARG A 270 -14.29 -16.75 19.71
C ARG A 270 -15.12 -15.47 19.63
N ALA A 271 -15.90 -15.32 18.57
CA ALA A 271 -16.88 -14.23 18.49
C ALA A 271 -17.97 -14.43 19.56
N VAL A 272 -18.37 -13.37 20.25
CA VAL A 272 -19.46 -13.42 21.23
C VAL A 272 -20.73 -13.97 20.56
N GLY A 273 -21.33 -15.00 21.16
CA GLY A 273 -22.50 -15.68 20.62
C GLY A 273 -22.21 -16.82 19.62
N ARG A 274 -20.94 -17.09 19.29
CA ARG A 274 -20.52 -18.29 18.54
C ARG A 274 -19.95 -19.35 19.48
N GLN A 275 -20.12 -20.63 19.13
CA GLN A 275 -19.59 -21.75 19.92
C GLN A 275 -18.18 -22.16 19.50
N THR A 276 -17.84 -22.00 18.22
CA THR A 276 -16.53 -22.37 17.68
C THR A 276 -15.57 -21.19 17.69
N ASP A 277 -14.32 -21.45 18.03
CA ASP A 277 -13.23 -20.51 17.83
C ASP A 277 -12.70 -20.59 16.38
N VAL A 278 -11.95 -19.55 15.99
CA VAL A 278 -11.33 -19.44 14.67
C VAL A 278 -9.90 -18.94 14.88
N VAL A 279 -8.97 -19.41 14.03
CA VAL A 279 -7.59 -18.90 14.02
C VAL A 279 -7.59 -17.48 13.46
N ALA A 280 -7.15 -16.52 14.27
CA ALA A 280 -7.01 -15.11 13.88
C ALA A 280 -5.58 -14.78 13.42
N ALA A 281 -4.58 -15.50 13.91
CA ALA A 281 -3.19 -15.34 13.51
C ALA A 281 -2.37 -16.60 13.84
N ALA A 282 -1.20 -16.72 13.23
CA ALA A 282 -0.16 -17.67 13.64
C ALA A 282 1.15 -16.94 13.90
N ARG A 283 1.88 -17.32 14.95
CA ARG A 283 3.13 -16.67 15.37
C ARG A 283 4.28 -17.66 15.39
N VAL A 284 5.40 -17.29 14.78
CA VAL A 284 6.72 -17.86 15.04
C VAL A 284 7.36 -17.06 16.16
N ARG A 285 7.63 -17.68 17.31
CA ARG A 285 8.25 -17.04 18.47
C ARG A 285 9.77 -17.21 18.41
N VAL A 286 10.48 -16.09 18.26
CA VAL A 286 11.94 -16.03 18.15
C VAL A 286 12.59 -15.74 19.50
N SER A 287 12.00 -14.83 20.29
CA SER A 287 12.43 -14.51 21.64
C SER A 287 11.27 -14.13 22.55
N ASP A 288 11.58 -13.97 23.84
CA ASP A 288 10.64 -13.57 24.89
C ASP A 288 10.61 -12.05 25.14
N GLU A 289 11.53 -11.32 24.50
CA GLU A 289 11.62 -9.87 24.58
C GLU A 289 10.34 -9.18 24.05
N PRO A 290 9.88 -8.09 24.71
CA PRO A 290 8.71 -7.33 24.25
C PRO A 290 8.90 -6.75 22.85
N VAL A 291 7.82 -6.73 22.06
CA VAL A 291 7.81 -6.04 20.77
C VAL A 291 7.74 -4.54 21.01
N ALA A 292 8.69 -3.78 20.47
CA ALA A 292 8.70 -2.33 20.48
C ALA A 292 8.16 -1.75 19.16
N THR A 293 8.43 -2.40 18.03
CA THR A 293 8.02 -1.95 16.70
C THR A 293 7.58 -3.11 15.82
N TRP A 294 6.71 -2.81 14.87
CA TRP A 294 6.25 -3.76 13.88
C TRP A 294 6.56 -3.25 12.46
N GLU A 295 6.97 -4.16 11.58
CA GLU A 295 7.13 -3.90 10.15
C GLU A 295 6.54 -5.04 9.32
N LEU A 296 6.20 -4.76 8.07
CA LEU A 296 5.69 -5.78 7.16
C LEU A 296 6.84 -6.69 6.69
N ALA A 297 6.64 -8.00 6.70
CA ALA A 297 7.60 -8.93 6.12
C ALA A 297 7.55 -8.84 4.59
N LEU A 298 8.62 -8.32 3.99
CA LEU A 298 8.74 -8.13 2.55
C LEU A 298 9.52 -9.26 1.90
N ARG A 299 9.19 -9.56 0.64
CA ARG A 299 9.99 -10.41 -0.26
C ARG A 299 10.89 -9.57 -1.17
N PRO A 300 11.92 -10.15 -1.80
CA PRO A 300 12.76 -9.43 -2.75
C PRO A 300 11.93 -8.70 -3.82
N GLY A 301 12.25 -7.43 -4.05
CA GLY A 301 11.55 -6.56 -5.01
C GLY A 301 10.30 -5.86 -4.45
N GLN A 302 9.82 -6.21 -3.25
CA GLN A 302 8.71 -5.51 -2.61
C GLN A 302 9.19 -4.27 -1.86
N ASP A 303 8.44 -3.17 -1.99
CA ASP A 303 8.72 -1.90 -1.34
C ASP A 303 7.42 -1.34 -0.73
N GLU A 304 7.39 -1.15 0.59
CA GLU A 304 6.19 -0.69 1.30
C GLU A 304 5.73 0.71 0.88
N ARG A 305 6.63 1.54 0.33
CA ARG A 305 6.30 2.88 -0.18
C ARG A 305 5.30 2.79 -1.34
N LEU A 306 5.27 1.67 -2.05
CA LEU A 306 4.32 1.42 -3.13
C LEU A 306 2.93 1.04 -2.63
N LEU A 307 2.71 0.81 -1.34
CA LEU A 307 1.39 0.44 -0.83
C LEU A 307 0.42 1.63 -0.91
N GLY A 308 -0.78 1.37 -1.41
CA GLY A 308 -1.93 2.27 -1.29
C GLY A 308 -2.54 2.24 0.10
N ALA A 309 -3.62 3.00 0.29
CA ALA A 309 -4.29 3.14 1.57
C ALA A 309 -4.76 1.78 2.12
N SER A 310 -4.09 1.33 3.16
CA SER A 310 -4.25 0.03 3.83
C SER A 310 -4.09 -1.18 2.91
N GLU A 311 -3.34 -1.03 1.82
CA GLU A 311 -2.84 -2.16 1.04
C GLU A 311 -1.68 -2.83 1.79
N PHE A 312 -1.43 -4.09 1.51
CA PHE A 312 -0.29 -4.83 2.05
C PHE A 312 0.22 -5.82 1.01
N PHE A 313 1.47 -6.23 1.14
CA PHE A 313 1.96 -7.45 0.52
C PHE A 313 1.63 -8.64 1.42
N GLY A 314 1.09 -9.70 0.83
CA GLY A 314 0.67 -10.88 1.58
C GLY A 314 0.93 -12.16 0.80
N PHE A 315 0.96 -13.28 1.52
CA PHE A 315 0.93 -14.59 0.90
C PHE A 315 -0.52 -15.00 0.60
N VAL A 316 -0.72 -15.76 -0.46
CA VAL A 316 -2.06 -16.17 -0.92
C VAL A 316 -2.38 -17.56 -0.38
N VAL A 317 -3.65 -17.75 -0.01
CA VAL A 317 -4.24 -19.03 0.41
C VAL A 317 -5.50 -19.31 -0.40
N ASP A 318 -5.62 -20.54 -0.88
CA ASP A 318 -6.72 -21.07 -1.70
C ASP A 318 -7.24 -22.43 -1.18
N SER A 319 -6.49 -23.10 -0.31
CA SER A 319 -6.85 -24.38 0.31
C SER A 319 -7.50 -24.25 1.70
N GLY A 320 -7.67 -23.02 2.19
CA GLY A 320 -7.98 -22.75 3.60
C GLY A 320 -6.86 -23.11 4.59
N THR A 321 -5.68 -23.50 4.10
CA THR A 321 -4.51 -23.86 4.91
C THR A 321 -3.33 -22.95 4.57
N ALA A 322 -2.67 -22.45 5.60
CA ALA A 322 -1.44 -21.68 5.50
C ALA A 322 -0.28 -22.47 6.13
N ALA A 323 0.95 -22.14 5.75
CA ALA A 323 2.14 -22.75 6.32
C ALA A 323 3.25 -21.74 6.56
N PHE A 324 4.05 -21.98 7.60
CA PHE A 324 5.40 -21.45 7.72
C PHE A 324 6.41 -22.53 7.37
N MET A 325 7.42 -22.17 6.58
CA MET A 325 8.41 -23.10 6.04
C MET A 325 9.82 -22.51 6.06
N ASP A 326 10.84 -23.36 6.19
CA ASP A 326 12.19 -23.02 5.77
C ASP A 326 12.25 -22.94 4.23
N ALA A 327 13.06 -22.03 3.70
CA ALA A 327 13.28 -21.91 2.25
C ALA A 327 13.72 -23.23 1.58
N SER A 328 14.42 -24.14 2.27
CA SER A 328 14.79 -25.46 1.73
C SER A 328 13.59 -26.39 1.53
N ALA A 329 12.55 -26.25 2.36
CA ALA A 329 11.36 -27.11 2.29
C ALA A 329 10.46 -26.76 1.10
N VAL A 330 10.51 -25.53 0.60
CA VAL A 330 9.70 -25.07 -0.55
C VAL A 330 9.99 -25.88 -1.81
N SER A 331 11.27 -26.11 -2.13
CA SER A 331 11.64 -26.87 -3.34
C SER A 331 11.24 -28.33 -3.25
N ALA A 332 11.34 -28.93 -2.05
CA ALA A 332 10.91 -30.31 -1.83
C ALA A 332 9.39 -30.46 -1.98
N LEU A 333 8.62 -29.49 -1.46
CA LEU A 333 7.17 -29.46 -1.57
C LEU A 333 6.72 -29.26 -3.02
N ALA A 334 7.31 -28.31 -3.75
CA ALA A 334 6.97 -28.07 -5.15
C ALA A 334 7.24 -29.31 -6.02
N ALA A 335 8.37 -30.00 -5.82
CA ALA A 335 8.69 -31.22 -6.55
C ALA A 335 7.74 -32.39 -6.23
N TYR A 336 7.19 -32.43 -5.02
CA TYR A 336 6.19 -33.42 -4.62
C TYR A 336 4.85 -33.17 -5.29
N GLN A 337 4.40 -31.91 -5.35
CA GLN A 337 3.12 -31.54 -5.95
C GLN A 337 3.10 -31.82 -7.46
N ASP A 338 4.22 -31.57 -8.16
CA ASP A 338 4.35 -31.78 -9.61
C ASP A 338 4.31 -33.27 -9.99
N ALA A 339 4.61 -34.15 -9.03
CA ALA A 339 4.66 -35.59 -9.25
C ALA A 339 3.27 -36.28 -9.28
N ASP A 340 2.16 -35.56 -8.99
CA ASP A 340 0.78 -36.10 -8.93
C ASP A 340 0.65 -37.34 -8.02
N ASP A 341 1.58 -37.53 -7.08
CA ASP A 341 1.68 -38.73 -6.24
C ASP A 341 0.79 -38.55 -4.98
N VAL A 342 -0.46 -38.95 -5.09
CA VAL A 342 -1.52 -38.73 -4.07
C VAL A 342 -1.31 -39.54 -2.77
N GLU A 343 -0.30 -40.42 -2.70
CA GLU A 343 -0.13 -41.34 -1.55
C GLU A 343 0.73 -40.82 -0.37
N ALA A 344 1.30 -39.62 -0.39
CA ALA A 344 2.13 -39.13 0.73
C ALA A 344 1.72 -37.80 1.37
N ALA A 345 0.46 -37.37 1.22
CA ALA A 345 -0.03 -36.14 1.85
C ALA A 345 -0.58 -36.37 3.27
N GLU A 346 0.26 -36.90 4.15
CA GLU A 346 0.25 -36.47 5.54
C GLU A 346 1.60 -35.79 5.77
N ALA A 347 1.63 -34.45 5.82
CA ALA A 347 2.69 -33.77 6.55
C ALA A 347 2.51 -34.13 8.03
N THR A 348 2.92 -35.34 8.40
CA THR A 348 2.97 -35.77 9.78
C THR A 348 3.94 -34.80 10.44
N ILE A 349 3.43 -33.96 11.36
CA ILE A 349 4.29 -33.33 12.35
C ILE A 349 5.13 -34.48 12.91
N PRO A 350 6.46 -34.50 12.71
CA PRO A 350 7.28 -35.61 13.19
C PRO A 350 6.97 -35.85 14.65
N GLY A 351 7.04 -37.10 15.14
CA GLY A 351 6.57 -37.45 16.48
C GLY A 351 7.22 -36.67 17.64
N ASP A 352 8.26 -35.89 17.37
CA ASP A 352 8.92 -34.95 18.28
C ASP A 352 8.36 -33.51 18.25
N GLY A 353 7.41 -33.20 17.36
CA GLY A 353 6.81 -31.88 17.19
C GLY A 353 7.61 -30.91 16.34
N VAL A 354 8.72 -31.34 15.70
CA VAL A 354 9.65 -30.46 14.98
C VAL A 354 9.63 -30.72 13.48
N SER A 355 9.42 -29.68 12.66
CA SER A 355 9.36 -29.81 11.19
C SER A 355 9.93 -28.58 10.49
N GLU A 356 10.43 -28.73 9.26
CA GLU A 356 10.82 -27.62 8.38
C GLU A 356 9.60 -26.92 7.74
N LEU A 357 8.40 -27.51 7.92
CA LEU A 357 7.11 -27.01 7.45
C LEU A 357 6.06 -27.25 8.54
N LEU A 358 5.34 -26.20 8.94
CA LEU A 358 4.20 -26.29 9.86
C LEU A 358 2.98 -25.62 9.25
N THR A 359 1.87 -26.36 9.20
CA THR A 359 0.59 -25.87 8.66
C THR A 359 -0.34 -25.39 9.77
N PHE A 360 -1.22 -24.45 9.43
CA PHE A 360 -2.25 -23.93 10.31
C PHE A 360 -3.45 -23.44 9.49
N PRO A 361 -4.68 -23.44 10.06
CA PRO A 361 -5.86 -22.91 9.37
C PRO A 361 -5.72 -21.41 9.06
N SER A 362 -6.15 -20.97 7.87
CA SER A 362 -6.12 -19.55 7.47
C SER A 362 -7.33 -18.74 7.99
N GLY A 363 -7.93 -19.17 9.10
CA GLY A 363 -9.08 -18.51 9.70
C GLY A 363 -10.37 -18.67 8.90
N LYS A 364 -10.75 -17.65 8.11
CA LYS A 364 -12.00 -17.65 7.31
C LYS A 364 -11.87 -18.32 5.94
N GLY A 365 -10.69 -18.85 5.60
CA GLY A 365 -10.44 -19.57 4.35
C GLY A 365 -9.55 -18.79 3.40
N ASP A 366 -9.95 -18.70 2.14
CA ASP A 366 -9.10 -18.20 1.07
C ASP A 366 -8.89 -16.68 1.16
N GLY A 367 -7.73 -16.21 0.71
CA GLY A 367 -7.41 -14.80 0.75
C GLY A 367 -5.92 -14.50 0.64
N SER A 368 -5.58 -13.24 0.91
CA SER A 368 -4.19 -12.79 1.02
C SER A 368 -3.94 -12.23 2.42
N TYR A 369 -2.85 -12.66 3.03
CA TYR A 369 -2.57 -12.41 4.44
C TYR A 369 -1.17 -11.81 4.62
N PRO A 370 -1.04 -10.68 5.35
CA PRO A 370 0.26 -10.11 5.66
C PRO A 370 0.96 -10.92 6.76
N VAL A 371 2.29 -10.91 6.71
CA VAL A 371 3.13 -11.34 7.84
C VAL A 371 3.80 -10.11 8.42
N TRP A 372 3.73 -9.95 9.74
CA TRP A 372 4.32 -8.83 10.46
C TRP A 372 5.52 -9.31 11.27
N ILE A 373 6.61 -8.54 11.25
CA ILE A 373 7.82 -8.80 12.03
C ILE A 373 7.75 -7.91 13.28
N GLY A 374 7.77 -8.55 14.45
CA GLY A 374 7.94 -7.86 15.72
C GLY A 374 9.43 -7.69 16.02
N ARG A 375 9.85 -6.48 16.36
CA ARG A 375 11.21 -6.17 16.80
C ARG A 375 11.24 -5.58 18.19
N ASP A 376 12.25 -5.92 18.98
CA ASP A 376 12.49 -5.33 20.29
C ASP A 376 13.04 -3.90 20.19
N ALA A 377 13.31 -3.28 21.34
CA ALA A 377 13.81 -1.92 21.44
C ALA A 377 15.22 -1.72 20.83
N VAL A 378 15.98 -2.79 20.59
CA VAL A 378 17.29 -2.74 19.94
C VAL A 378 17.23 -3.17 18.46
N GLY A 379 16.04 -3.46 17.95
CA GLY A 379 15.78 -3.81 16.55
C GLY A 379 15.94 -5.31 16.25
N SER A 380 16.11 -6.18 17.25
CA SER A 380 16.23 -7.64 17.04
C SER A 380 14.85 -8.28 16.86
N VAL A 381 14.74 -9.30 16.00
CA VAL A 381 13.45 -9.96 15.72
C VAL A 381 12.98 -10.79 16.92
N THR A 382 11.77 -10.53 17.39
CA THR A 382 11.16 -11.27 18.51
C THR A 382 10.10 -12.26 18.05
N CYS A 383 9.38 -11.94 16.98
CA CYS A 383 8.43 -12.85 16.36
C CYS A 383 8.10 -12.48 14.91
N LEU A 384 7.51 -13.44 14.18
CA LEU A 384 6.78 -13.19 12.95
C LEU A 384 5.33 -13.61 13.16
N VAL A 385 4.37 -12.79 12.72
CA VAL A 385 2.94 -13.06 12.88
C VAL A 385 2.22 -12.99 11.53
N ALA A 386 1.69 -14.12 11.08
CA ALA A 386 0.75 -14.17 9.96
C ALA A 386 -0.64 -13.74 10.46
N ASP A 387 -1.13 -12.59 10.01
CA ASP A 387 -2.42 -12.03 10.41
C ASP A 387 -3.52 -12.49 9.44
N MET A 388 -4.48 -13.29 9.92
CA MET A 388 -5.58 -13.82 9.09
C MET A 388 -6.67 -12.77 8.81
N ARG A 389 -6.40 -11.50 9.12
CA ARG A 389 -7.24 -10.33 8.80
C ARG A 389 -8.66 -10.42 9.37
N LEU A 390 -8.88 -11.29 10.36
CA LEU A 390 -10.20 -11.65 10.86
C LEU A 390 -10.90 -10.49 11.59
N LEU A 391 -10.11 -9.62 12.21
CA LEU A 391 -10.58 -8.46 12.98
C LEU A 391 -10.80 -7.20 12.13
N GLY A 392 -10.54 -7.20 10.83
CA GLY A 392 -10.85 -6.06 9.97
C GLY A 392 -9.96 -4.82 10.19
N ARG A 393 -10.55 -3.62 10.11
CA ARG A 393 -9.90 -2.31 10.43
C ARG A 393 -10.60 -1.70 11.65
N GLY A 394 -9.98 -0.71 12.30
CA GLY A 394 -10.59 0.02 13.41
C GLY A 394 -10.78 -0.83 14.67
N VAL A 395 -9.80 -1.69 14.96
CA VAL A 395 -9.87 -2.60 16.11
C VAL A 395 -9.48 -1.84 17.38
N GLU A 396 -10.37 -1.85 18.36
CA GLU A 396 -10.06 -1.38 19.71
C GLU A 396 -9.84 -2.59 20.61
N ALA A 397 -8.62 -2.73 21.12
CA ALA A 397 -8.32 -3.62 22.23
C ALA A 397 -8.60 -2.86 23.53
N GLU A 398 -9.56 -3.34 24.33
CA GLU A 398 -9.80 -2.78 25.66
C GLU A 398 -8.59 -3.16 26.54
N THR A 399 -7.67 -2.22 26.78
CA THR A 399 -6.36 -2.50 27.43
C THR A 399 -6.29 -1.88 28.84
N PRO A 400 -5.66 -2.54 29.84
CA PRO A 400 -5.12 -1.87 31.04
C PRO A 400 -3.82 -1.12 30.69
N SER A 401 -3.70 0.14 31.15
CA SER A 401 -2.70 1.12 30.72
C SER A 401 -1.22 0.78 30.98
N ALA A 402 -0.31 1.16 30.08
CA ALA A 402 1.08 1.51 30.41
C ALA A 402 1.72 2.51 29.40
N ARG A 403 2.83 3.12 29.83
CA ARG A 403 3.36 4.46 29.48
C ARG A 403 4.27 4.54 28.23
N GLN A 404 4.34 5.74 27.66
CA GLN A 404 5.29 6.18 26.62
C GLN A 404 6.72 6.45 27.15
N VAL A 405 7.73 6.20 26.29
CA VAL A 405 9.11 6.73 26.37
C VAL A 405 9.61 7.06 24.94
N PRO A 406 10.41 8.12 24.69
CA PRO A 406 10.67 8.67 23.36
C PRO A 406 12.06 8.36 22.74
N GLY A 407 12.12 8.41 21.39
CA GLY A 407 13.20 8.96 20.55
C GLY A 407 14.44 8.10 20.24
N ILE A 408 14.69 7.79 18.96
CA ILE A 408 15.99 7.30 18.43
C ILE A 408 16.42 8.15 17.21
N ALA A 409 17.73 8.38 17.13
CA ALA A 409 18.44 9.27 16.20
C ALA A 409 18.70 8.66 14.80
N GLN A 410 18.98 9.55 13.84
CA GLN A 410 19.24 9.30 12.42
C GLN A 410 20.60 8.60 12.15
N LEU A 411 20.65 7.82 11.07
CA LEU A 411 21.84 7.16 10.51
C LEU A 411 22.39 7.96 9.31
N GLU A 412 23.72 8.15 9.28
CA GLU A 412 24.48 8.73 8.16
C GLU A 412 24.67 7.71 7.03
N VAL A 413 24.55 8.17 5.77
CA VAL A 413 24.85 7.40 4.55
C VAL A 413 26.01 8.07 3.82
N ARG A 414 27.00 7.28 3.38
CA ARG A 414 28.10 7.71 2.51
C ARG A 414 27.85 7.32 1.07
N GLU A 415 28.06 8.27 0.16
CA GLU A 415 28.01 8.09 -1.30
C GLU A 415 29.27 7.45 -1.87
N VAL A 416 29.12 6.81 -3.03
CA VAL A 416 30.21 6.48 -3.96
C VAL A 416 29.79 6.90 -5.36
N GLU A 417 30.58 7.79 -5.98
CA GLU A 417 30.39 8.27 -7.35
C GLU A 417 30.97 7.32 -8.40
N GLY A 418 30.37 7.34 -9.60
CA GLY A 418 31.12 7.22 -10.85
C GLY A 418 30.58 6.22 -11.88
N VAL A 419 29.54 6.59 -12.63
CA VAL A 419 29.35 6.20 -14.05
C VAL A 419 28.54 7.30 -14.76
N GLU A 420 29.03 7.82 -15.90
CA GLU A 420 28.35 8.82 -16.73
C GLU A 420 27.02 8.27 -17.29
N ALA A 421 25.94 9.05 -17.12
CA ALA A 421 24.56 8.63 -17.30
C ALA A 421 24.01 8.87 -18.72
N PHE A 422 23.44 7.83 -19.33
CA PHE A 422 22.25 7.99 -20.17
C PHE A 422 21.09 8.37 -19.24
N SER A 423 20.30 9.42 -19.52
CA SER A 423 19.16 9.79 -18.67
C SER A 423 18.08 8.69 -18.72
N PRO A 424 17.83 7.95 -17.61
CA PRO A 424 16.76 6.96 -17.55
C PRO A 424 15.38 7.59 -17.32
N PHE A 425 15.33 8.92 -17.17
CA PHE A 425 14.11 9.68 -16.87
C PHE A 425 13.59 10.36 -18.14
N ALA A 426 12.30 10.21 -18.40
CA ALA A 426 11.59 11.06 -19.35
C ALA A 426 11.13 12.34 -18.62
N PRO A 427 11.04 13.50 -19.31
CA PRO A 427 10.29 14.62 -18.77
C PRO A 427 8.84 14.16 -18.49
N PHE A 428 8.20 14.72 -17.46
CA PHE A 428 6.80 14.47 -17.19
C PHE A 428 5.98 14.74 -18.47
N SER A 429 5.17 13.78 -18.87
CA SER A 429 4.21 13.92 -19.97
C SER A 429 2.92 13.24 -19.56
N SER A 430 1.91 14.04 -19.25
CA SER A 430 0.56 13.53 -19.07
C SER A 430 0.00 13.02 -20.40
N GLN A 431 0.45 13.59 -21.54
CA GLN A 431 0.05 13.22 -22.90
C GLN A 431 0.07 11.71 -23.16
N ALA A 432 1.25 11.12 -23.12
CA ALA A 432 1.41 9.70 -23.37
C ALA A 432 0.62 8.83 -22.38
N ILE A 433 0.46 9.30 -21.14
CA ILE A 433 -0.27 8.57 -20.09
C ILE A 433 -1.78 8.59 -20.36
N LEU A 434 -2.39 9.75 -20.67
CA LEU A 434 -3.84 9.81 -20.87
C LEU A 434 -4.29 9.38 -22.27
N GLU A 435 -3.43 9.47 -23.30
CA GLU A 435 -3.73 8.87 -24.62
C GLU A 435 -3.92 7.36 -24.44
N PHE A 436 -2.96 6.70 -23.81
CA PHE A 436 -3.06 5.29 -23.46
C PHE A 436 -4.26 4.97 -22.56
N PHE A 437 -4.53 5.84 -21.58
CA PHE A 437 -5.67 5.70 -20.67
C PHE A 437 -6.99 5.71 -21.44
N ASN A 438 -7.17 6.66 -22.35
CA ASN A 438 -8.39 6.80 -23.15
C ASN A 438 -8.53 5.61 -24.11
N ASP A 439 -7.47 5.23 -24.83
CA ASP A 439 -7.49 4.08 -25.74
C ASP A 439 -7.88 2.79 -25.02
N THR A 440 -7.32 2.56 -23.82
CA THR A 440 -7.63 1.38 -23.02
C THR A 440 -9.07 1.43 -22.49
N ALA A 441 -9.54 2.60 -22.05
CA ALA A 441 -10.90 2.80 -21.58
C ALA A 441 -11.93 2.56 -22.70
N ASP A 442 -11.67 3.07 -23.90
CA ASP A 442 -12.53 2.91 -25.07
C ASP A 442 -12.58 1.44 -25.51
N ALA A 443 -11.43 0.76 -25.56
CA ALA A 443 -11.38 -0.68 -25.86
C ALA A 443 -12.15 -1.52 -24.83
N GLN A 444 -12.07 -1.16 -23.54
CA GLN A 444 -12.82 -1.82 -22.48
C GLN A 444 -14.32 -1.55 -22.59
N ALA A 445 -14.73 -0.31 -22.88
CA ALA A 445 -16.12 0.06 -23.09
C ALA A 445 -16.72 -0.69 -24.30
N GLU A 446 -15.96 -0.81 -25.40
CA GLU A 446 -16.37 -1.57 -26.58
C GLU A 446 -16.49 -3.08 -26.29
N PHE A 447 -15.54 -3.66 -25.56
CA PHE A 447 -15.61 -5.06 -25.13
C PHE A 447 -16.87 -5.33 -24.29
N TRP A 448 -17.20 -4.43 -23.36
CA TRP A 448 -18.41 -4.51 -22.54
C TRP A 448 -19.69 -4.37 -23.37
N ALA A 449 -19.73 -3.45 -24.33
CA ALA A 449 -20.87 -3.29 -25.24
C ALA A 449 -21.13 -4.59 -26.02
N ARG A 450 -20.09 -5.19 -26.60
CA ARG A 450 -20.17 -6.46 -27.34
C ARG A 450 -20.62 -7.63 -26.46
N ARG A 451 -20.10 -7.74 -25.22
CA ARG A 451 -20.47 -8.81 -24.28
C ARG A 451 -21.93 -8.72 -23.81
N MET A 452 -22.49 -7.51 -23.77
CA MET A 452 -23.86 -7.25 -23.33
C MET A 452 -24.88 -7.21 -24.48
N GLY A 453 -24.47 -7.53 -25.71
CA GLY A 453 -25.36 -7.63 -26.87
C GLY A 453 -25.92 -6.29 -27.36
N ARG A 454 -25.12 -5.22 -27.28
CA ARG A 454 -25.39 -3.94 -27.97
C ARG A 454 -24.44 -3.72 -29.13
#